data_AF-A0AAV4MGY1-F1
#
_entry.id   AF-A0AAV4MGY1-F1
#
_cell.length_a   1.000
_cell.length_b   1.000
_cell.length_c   1.000
_cell.angle_alpha   90.00
_cell.angle_beta   90.00
_cell.angle_gamma   90.00
#
_symmetry.space_group_name_H-M   'P 1'
#
loop_
_entity.id
_entity.type
_entity.pdbx_description
1 polymer ?
#
loop_
_entity_poly.entity_id
_entity_poly.type
_entity_poly.pdbx_seq_one_letter_code
_entity_poly.pdbx_strand_id
1 'polypeptide(L)'
;MGGTSSTPKLLYNAEKSLINDLITKNCVVIFSKTQCIYCRKVKKLLTESSVPFLSIELDKREDGTNLQNALTEITGARTVPRVFINKECIGGASDVEKLHKEEKLMEKIKLCCDQL
;
A
#
# COMPACT_ATOMS: atom_id res chain seq x y z
N MET A 1 -0.33 -24.36 27.73
CA MET A 1 -0.76 -24.52 26.32
C MET A 1 -0.87 -23.13 25.71
N GLY A 2 -0.31 -22.92 24.52
CA GLY A 2 -0.36 -21.65 23.78
C GLY A 2 0.96 -20.89 23.78
N GLY A 3 1.92 -21.33 22.96
CA GLY A 3 3.23 -20.71 22.81
C GLY A 3 3.13 -19.27 22.29
N THR A 4 3.81 -18.36 22.97
CA THR A 4 4.12 -17.03 22.45
C THR A 4 4.96 -17.20 21.19
N SER A 5 4.36 -17.04 20.02
CA SER A 5 5.10 -16.97 18.75
C SER A 5 5.82 -15.62 18.70
N SER A 6 6.92 -15.56 19.43
CA SER A 6 7.93 -14.51 19.36
C SER A 6 8.63 -14.64 18.01
N THR A 7 8.03 -14.10 16.95
CA THR A 7 8.75 -13.93 15.70
C THR A 7 9.90 -12.95 15.95
N PRO A 8 11.16 -13.29 15.61
CA PRO A 8 12.30 -12.43 15.89
C PRO A 8 12.18 -11.10 15.14
N LYS A 9 12.36 -9.97 15.84
CA LYS A 9 12.38 -8.59 15.31
C LYS A 9 13.34 -8.37 14.12
N LEU A 10 14.21 -9.31 13.81
CA LEU A 10 15.24 -9.25 12.76
C LEU A 10 14.73 -9.60 11.36
N LEU A 11 13.56 -10.24 11.21
CA LEU A 11 13.08 -10.69 9.90
C LEU A 11 12.53 -9.56 9.02
N TYR A 12 12.16 -8.40 9.57
CA TYR A 12 11.40 -7.35 8.86
C TYR A 12 12.23 -6.32 8.08
N ASN A 13 13.55 -6.39 8.10
CA ASN A 13 14.40 -5.42 7.39
C ASN A 13 14.27 -5.57 5.86
N ALA A 14 14.14 -6.81 5.37
CA ALA A 14 14.03 -7.08 3.94
C ALA A 14 12.68 -6.62 3.37
N GLU A 15 11.58 -6.89 4.07
CA GLU A 15 10.23 -6.47 3.66
C GLU A 15 10.07 -4.96 3.70
N LYS A 16 10.63 -4.28 4.71
CA LYS A 16 10.66 -2.81 4.76
C LYS A 16 11.47 -2.23 3.60
N SER A 17 12.63 -2.80 3.29
CA SER A 17 13.43 -2.40 2.14
C SER A 17 12.65 -2.61 0.83
N LEU A 18 11.97 -3.74 0.67
CA LEU A 18 11.14 -4.02 -0.48
C LEU A 18 9.99 -3.03 -0.60
N ILE A 19 9.26 -2.74 0.49
CA ILE A 19 8.20 -1.73 0.50
C ILE A 19 8.77 -0.38 0.07
N ASN A 20 9.89 0.03 0.65
CA ASN A 20 10.55 1.29 0.31
C ASN A 20 10.95 1.37 -1.16
N ASP A 21 11.51 0.29 -1.72
CA ASP A 21 11.85 0.20 -3.13
C ASP A 21 10.62 0.30 -4.03
N LEU A 22 9.54 -0.38 -3.67
CA LEU A 22 8.28 -0.36 -4.43
C LEU A 22 7.67 1.05 -4.45
N ILE A 23 7.58 1.72 -3.30
CA ILE A 23 7.01 3.08 -3.22
C ILE A 23 7.92 4.15 -3.79
N THR A 24 9.23 3.88 -3.89
CA THR A 24 10.20 4.80 -4.51
C THR A 24 10.18 4.68 -6.03
N LYS A 25 10.03 3.46 -6.57
CA LYS A 25 10.05 3.20 -8.02
C LYS A 25 8.71 3.43 -8.70
N ASN A 26 7.61 3.48 -7.94
CA ASN A 26 6.26 3.61 -8.48
C ASN A 26 5.53 4.76 -7.79
N CYS A 27 4.91 5.63 -8.58
CA CYS A 27 4.16 6.76 -8.05
C CYS A 27 2.99 6.32 -7.16
N VAL A 28 2.23 5.30 -7.59
CA VAL A 28 1.08 4.76 -6.86
C VAL A 28 1.29 3.27 -6.61
N VAL A 29 1.26 2.87 -5.33
CA VAL A 29 1.36 1.46 -4.91
C VAL A 29 0.19 1.10 -4.02
N ILE A 30 -0.45 -0.04 -4.32
CA ILE A 30 -1.57 -0.59 -3.57
C ILE A 30 -1.20 -1.96 -3.02
N PHE A 31 -0.98 -2.04 -1.71
CA PHE A 31 -0.91 -3.33 -1.02
C PHE A 31 -2.34 -3.84 -0.78
N SER A 32 -2.64 -5.00 -1.36
CA SER A 32 -3.99 -5.50 -1.62
C SER A 32 -4.14 -6.95 -1.18
N LYS A 33 -5.39 -7.44 -1.17
CA LYS A 33 -5.71 -8.87 -1.20
C LYS A 33 -6.76 -9.16 -2.26
N THR A 34 -6.68 -10.33 -2.91
CA THR A 34 -7.52 -10.71 -4.05
C THR A 34 -9.02 -10.63 -3.75
N GLN A 35 -9.44 -11.11 -2.58
CA GLN A 35 -10.84 -11.18 -2.15
C GLN A 35 -11.29 -9.93 -1.35
N CYS A 36 -10.64 -8.78 -1.51
CA CYS A 36 -11.01 -7.57 -0.79
C CYS A 36 -11.84 -6.59 -1.65
N ILE A 37 -13.10 -6.35 -1.26
CA ILE A 37 -13.99 -5.39 -1.93
C ILE A 37 -13.41 -3.96 -1.94
N TYR A 38 -12.75 -3.55 -0.84
CA TYR A 38 -12.17 -2.21 -0.71
C TYR A 38 -10.94 -2.02 -1.59
N CYS A 39 -10.13 -3.06 -1.77
CA CYS A 39 -9.02 -3.04 -2.73
C CYS A 39 -9.54 -2.87 -4.16
N ARG A 40 -10.62 -3.58 -4.53
CA ARG A 40 -11.25 -3.43 -5.85
C ARG A 40 -11.79 -2.02 -6.08
N LYS A 41 -12.39 -1.39 -5.07
CA LYS A 41 -12.86 -0.01 -5.15
C LYS A 41 -11.74 0.98 -5.47
N VAL A 42 -10.62 0.91 -4.73
CA VAL A 42 -9.46 1.78 -4.98
C VAL A 42 -8.89 1.57 -6.38
N LYS A 43 -8.69 0.31 -6.79
CA LYS A 43 -8.19 -0.01 -8.13
C LYS A 43 -9.11 0.54 -9.22
N LYS A 44 -10.42 0.34 -9.06
CA LYS A 44 -11.42 0.85 -10.00
C LYS A 44 -11.36 2.38 -10.09
N LEU A 45 -11.33 3.09 -8.96
CA LEU A 45 -11.23 4.55 -8.93
C LEU A 45 -9.99 5.05 -9.67
N LEU A 46 -8.83 4.43 -9.43
CA LEU A 46 -7.59 4.81 -10.11
C LEU A 46 -7.61 4.49 -11.60
N THR A 47 -8.15 3.33 -12.00
CA THR A 47 -8.37 2.97 -13.41
C THR A 47 -9.30 3.97 -14.11
N GLU A 48 -10.44 4.30 -13.49
CA GLU A 48 -11.39 5.29 -14.04
C GLU A 48 -10.78 6.69 -14.13
N SER A 49 -9.86 7.01 -13.22
CA SER A 49 -9.08 8.26 -13.25
C SER A 49 -7.89 8.22 -14.21
N SER A 50 -7.70 7.14 -14.97
CA SER A 50 -6.55 6.93 -15.86
C SER A 50 -5.18 7.04 -15.17
N VAL A 51 -5.13 6.67 -13.88
CA VAL A 51 -3.92 6.69 -13.07
C VAL A 51 -3.26 5.32 -13.09
N PRO A 52 -2.01 5.18 -13.57
CA PRO A 52 -1.28 3.92 -13.48
C PRO A 52 -0.92 3.62 -12.01
N PHE A 53 -1.02 2.36 -11.61
CA PHE A 53 -0.67 1.92 -10.27
C PHE A 53 -0.06 0.52 -10.28
N LEU A 54 0.81 0.26 -9.31
CA LEU A 54 1.28 -1.08 -8.99
C LEU A 54 0.43 -1.68 -7.88
N SER A 55 -0.10 -2.89 -8.05
CA SER A 55 -0.79 -3.60 -6.98
C SER A 55 -0.04 -4.86 -6.56
N ILE A 56 0.19 -4.98 -5.24
CA ILE A 56 0.83 -6.12 -4.62
C ILE A 56 -0.22 -6.93 -3.86
N GLU A 57 -0.55 -8.12 -4.36
CA GLU A 57 -1.51 -9.03 -3.71
C GLU A 57 -0.79 -9.83 -2.61
N LEU A 58 -0.99 -9.41 -1.36
CA LEU A 58 -0.31 -10.02 -0.21
C LEU A 58 -0.73 -11.49 0.00
N ASP A 59 -1.98 -11.84 -0.32
CA ASP A 59 -2.50 -13.22 -0.19
C ASP A 59 -1.96 -14.19 -1.25
N LYS A 60 -1.27 -13.69 -2.28
CA LYS A 60 -0.64 -14.51 -3.34
C LYS A 60 0.87 -14.66 -3.17
N ARG A 61 1.44 -14.15 -2.09
CA ARG A 61 2.88 -14.16 -1.83
C ARG A 61 3.21 -15.00 -0.61
N GLU A 62 4.33 -15.71 -0.66
CA GLU A 62 4.85 -16.48 0.47
C GLU A 62 5.24 -15.57 1.64
N ASP A 63 5.85 -14.41 1.35
CA ASP A 63 6.22 -13.37 2.33
C ASP A 63 5.07 -12.41 2.67
N GLY A 64 3.85 -12.67 2.19
CA GLY A 64 2.71 -11.76 2.30
C GLY A 64 2.34 -11.37 3.74
N THR A 65 2.41 -12.31 4.67
CA THR A 65 2.18 -12.06 6.10
C THR A 65 3.24 -11.13 6.68
N ASN A 66 4.51 -11.33 6.32
CA ASN A 66 5.60 -10.47 6.78
C ASN A 66 5.48 -9.07 6.16
N LEU A 67 5.18 -8.97 4.86
CA LEU A 67 4.92 -7.67 4.24
C LEU A 67 3.75 -6.94 4.93
N GLN A 68 2.68 -7.64 5.30
CA GLN A 68 1.55 -7.03 6.01
C GLN A 68 1.93 -6.51 7.40
N ASN A 69 2.80 -7.22 8.11
CA ASN A 69 3.29 -6.77 9.42
C ASN A 69 4.27 -5.60 9.28
N ALA A 70 5.17 -5.63 8.28
CA ALA A 70 6.03 -4.48 7.95
C ALA A 70 5.20 -3.23 7.60
N LEU A 71 4.15 -3.38 6.80
CA LEU A 71 3.20 -2.31 6.49
C LEU A 71 2.51 -1.78 7.76
N THR A 72 2.21 -2.64 8.73
CA THR A 72 1.61 -2.22 10.00
C THR A 72 2.57 -1.34 10.79
N GLU A 73 3.87 -1.68 10.81
CA GLU A 73 4.89 -0.86 11.47
C GLU A 73 5.12 0.47 10.76
N ILE A 74 5.09 0.50 9.42
CA ILE A 74 5.29 1.72 8.62
C ILE A 74 4.08 2.65 8.70
N THR A 75 2.87 2.09 8.62
CA THR A 75 1.63 2.86 8.42
C THR A 75 0.76 2.98 9.67
N GLY A 76 1.08 2.25 10.73
CA GLY A 76 0.26 2.13 11.93
C GLY A 76 -1.00 1.27 11.77
N ALA A 77 -1.27 0.72 10.58
CA ALA A 77 -2.50 -0.03 10.30
C ALA A 77 -2.22 -1.33 9.53
N ARG A 78 -2.89 -2.41 9.96
CA ARG A 78 -2.76 -3.75 9.35
C ARG A 78 -3.73 -3.99 8.20
N THR A 79 -4.75 -3.16 8.04
CA THR A 79 -5.85 -3.41 7.10
C THR A 79 -5.43 -3.17 5.65
N VAL A 80 -5.98 -3.97 4.73
CA VAL A 80 -5.88 -3.70 3.29
C VAL A 80 -7.16 -3.00 2.79
N PRO A 81 -7.06 -2.11 1.79
CA PRO A 81 -5.83 -1.70 1.12
C PRO A 81 -4.93 -0.81 2.02
N ARG A 82 -3.62 -0.85 1.78
CA ARG A 82 -2.69 0.23 2.15
C ARG A 82 -2.19 0.88 0.86
N VAL A 83 -2.46 2.16 0.69
CA VAL A 83 -2.19 2.91 -0.54
C VAL A 83 -1.11 3.94 -0.28
N PHE A 84 -0.10 3.93 -1.14
CA PHE A 84 0.97 4.92 -1.15
C PHE A 84 0.89 5.73 -2.45
N ILE A 85 1.08 7.05 -2.33
CA ILE A 85 1.18 7.97 -3.46
C ILE A 85 2.38 8.87 -3.20
N ASN A 86 3.31 8.94 -4.15
CA ASN A 86 4.54 9.72 -4.01
C ASN A 86 5.29 9.42 -2.70
N LYS A 87 5.53 8.13 -2.41
CA LYS A 87 6.19 7.62 -1.18
C LYS A 87 5.45 7.89 0.13
N GLU A 88 4.34 8.62 0.12
CA GLU A 88 3.52 8.92 1.30
C GLU A 88 2.39 7.89 1.46
N CYS A 89 2.17 7.41 2.68
CA CYS A 89 1.05 6.54 3.00
C CYS A 89 -0.25 7.37 3.08
N ILE A 90 -1.16 7.15 2.14
CA ILE A 90 -2.50 7.76 2.14
C ILE A 90 -3.44 7.04 3.09
N GLY A 91 -3.29 5.72 3.21
CA GLY A 91 -4.11 4.90 4.10
C GLY A 91 -4.96 3.89 3.34
N GLY A 92 -6.24 3.80 3.71
CA GLY A 92 -7.20 2.82 3.19
C GLY A 92 -8.08 3.35 2.07
N ALA A 93 -9.11 2.58 1.72
CA ALA A 93 -10.04 2.96 0.67
C ALA A 93 -10.79 4.26 0.98
N SER A 94 -11.27 4.43 2.21
CA SER A 94 -11.97 5.65 2.64
C SER A 94 -11.08 6.89 2.55
N ASP A 95 -9.79 6.76 2.89
CA ASP A 95 -8.83 7.87 2.83
C ASP A 95 -8.58 8.30 1.38
N VAL A 96 -8.44 7.32 0.47
CA VAL A 96 -8.30 7.59 -0.97
C VAL A 96 -9.57 8.18 -1.57
N GLU A 97 -10.75 7.64 -1.24
CA GLU A 97 -12.04 8.19 -1.70
C GLU A 97 -12.24 9.64 -1.22
N LYS A 98 -11.86 9.93 0.03
CA LYS A 98 -11.90 11.29 0.58
C LYS A 98 -10.95 12.21 -0.19
N LEU A 99 -9.71 11.80 -0.38
CA LEU A 99 -8.71 12.59 -1.10
C LEU A 99 -9.12 12.86 -2.56
N HIS A 100 -9.77 11.90 -3.21
CA HIS A 100 -10.31 12.05 -4.55
C HIS A 100 -11.47 13.06 -4.59
N LYS A 101 -12.41 12.98 -3.64
CA LYS A 101 -13.53 13.93 -3.51
C LYS A 101 -13.07 15.35 -3.21
N GLU A 102 -11.96 15.50 -2.51
CA GLU A 102 -11.32 16.80 -2.25
C GLU A 102 -10.46 17.29 -3.43
N GLU A 103 -10.45 16.60 -4.57
CA GLU A 103 -9.65 16.90 -5.77
C GLU A 103 -8.11 16.86 -5.58
N LYS A 104 -7.64 16.58 -4.36
CA LYS A 104 -6.23 16.50 -3.97
C LYS A 104 -5.50 15.24 -4.46
N LEU A 105 -6.24 14.22 -4.91
CA LEU A 105 -5.63 12.97 -5.39
C LEU A 105 -4.68 13.25 -6.57
N MET A 106 -5.16 14.02 -7.55
CA MET A 106 -4.38 14.33 -8.74
C MET A 106 -3.21 15.28 -8.44
N GLU A 107 -3.36 16.18 -7.46
CA GLU A 107 -2.26 17.03 -6.99
C GLU A 107 -1.10 16.19 -6.46
N LYS A 108 -1.38 15.21 -5.59
CA LYS A 108 -0.34 14.31 -5.08
C LYS A 108 0.33 13.48 -6.17
N ILE A 109 -0.42 13.05 -7.18
CA ILE A 109 0.12 12.26 -8.31
C ILE A 109 1.02 13.12 -9.19
N LYS A 110 0.68 14.40 -9.42
CA LYS A 110 1.52 15.32 -10.22
C LYS A 110 2.94 15.46 -9.65
N LEU A 111 3.09 15.42 -8.33
CA LEU A 111 4.39 15.47 -7.65
C LEU A 111 5.32 14.29 -8.00
N CYS A 112 4.78 13.21 -8.57
CA CYS A 112 5.61 12.10 -9.05
C CYS A 112 6.32 12.40 -10.38
N CYS A 113 5.81 13.33 -11.19
CA CYS A 113 6.42 13.69 -12.48
C CYS A 113 7.67 14.56 -12.31
N ASP A 114 7.80 15.27 -11.19
CA ASP A 114 8.92 16.18 -10.92
C ASP A 114 10.20 15.45 -10.43
N GLN A 115 10.22 14.11 -10.47
CA GLN A 115 11.34 13.28 -10.01
C GLN A 115 12.00 12.43 -11.11
N LEU A 116 11.71 12.72 -12.39
CA LEU A 116 12.40 12.14 -13.55
C LEU A 116 13.32 13.14 -14.23
#